data_AF-A0A661S751-F1
#
_entry.id   AF-A0A661S751-F1
#
_cell.length_a   1.000
_cell.length_b   1.000
_cell.length_c   1.000
_cell.angle_alpha   90.00
_cell.angle_beta   90.00
_cell.angle_gamma   90.00
#
_symmetry.space_group_name_H-M   'P 1'
#
loop_
_entity.id
_entity.type
_entity.pdbx_description
1 polymer ?
#
loop_
_entity_poly.entity_id
_entity_poly.type
_entity_poly.pdbx_seq_one_letter_code
_entity_poly.pdbx_strand_id
1 'polypeptide(L)'
;MEVKPYQNSPIIKFAAFVIIVAGMKAATMLVVPLLLAAFLSIICAPPLFWMQKKGIPSLLGILILMLGVIAVQMFLVTLVSSSIADFSGNIPFYQERLKTLTVESLQFLSRYGVELEIEKMTEMFNPGRILKLVANLLNGMGGVLTNTFFVFVTLIFILSEAAGFPSKLRAILNDKNTDLETYAEITSGVNRYLGIKSLTSFATGIV
;
A
#
# COMPACT_ATOMS: atom_id res chain seq x y z
N MET A 1 -53.59 -26.04 -3.98
CA MET A 1 -52.60 -25.22 -4.73
C MET A 1 -51.30 -25.31 -3.94
N GLU A 2 -50.46 -26.30 -4.25
CA GLU A 2 -49.23 -26.56 -3.51
C GLU A 2 -48.11 -25.63 -4.01
N VAL A 3 -47.57 -24.82 -3.11
CA VAL A 3 -46.47 -23.89 -3.38
C VAL A 3 -45.19 -24.72 -3.34
N LYS A 4 -44.64 -25.08 -4.52
CA LYS A 4 -43.36 -25.81 -4.60
C LYS A 4 -42.22 -24.92 -4.08
N PRO A 5 -41.37 -25.40 -3.16
CA PRO A 5 -40.30 -24.61 -2.58
C PRO A 5 -39.21 -24.38 -3.65
N TYR A 6 -39.01 -23.12 -4.04
CA TYR A 6 -38.03 -22.70 -5.03
C TYR A 6 -36.58 -22.71 -4.49
N GLN A 7 -36.28 -23.55 -3.48
CA GLN A 7 -35.01 -23.53 -2.75
C GLN A 7 -33.79 -23.99 -3.59
N ASN A 8 -34.01 -24.67 -4.73
CA ASN A 8 -32.94 -25.29 -5.52
C ASN A 8 -32.89 -24.86 -6.99
N SER A 9 -33.52 -23.76 -7.39
CA SER A 9 -33.47 -23.35 -8.79
C SER A 9 -32.06 -22.87 -9.19
N PRO A 10 -31.40 -23.54 -10.16
CA PRO A 10 -30.05 -23.17 -10.59
C PRO A 10 -30.01 -21.75 -11.17
N ILE A 11 -31.13 -21.25 -11.70
CA ILE A 11 -31.26 -19.90 -12.26
C ILE A 11 -31.13 -18.84 -11.16
N ILE A 12 -31.71 -19.06 -9.98
CA ILE A 12 -31.58 -18.12 -8.85
C ILE A 12 -30.14 -18.10 -8.33
N LYS A 13 -29.49 -19.27 -8.24
CA LYS A 13 -28.09 -19.36 -7.83
C LYS A 13 -27.18 -18.61 -8.81
N PHE A 14 -27.44 -18.74 -10.11
CA PHE A 14 -26.68 -18.06 -11.15
C PHE A 14 -26.93 -16.54 -11.12
N ALA A 15 -28.17 -16.11 -10.96
CA ALA A 15 -28.51 -14.70 -10.80
C ALA A 15 -27.86 -14.09 -9.55
N ALA A 16 -27.91 -14.78 -8.40
CA ALA A 16 -27.26 -14.35 -7.18
C ALA A 16 -25.73 -14.25 -7.34
N PHE A 17 -25.10 -15.23 -8.01
CA PHE A 17 -23.67 -15.19 -8.31
C PHE A 17 -23.29 -13.96 -9.15
N VAL A 18 -24.03 -13.69 -10.23
CA VAL A 18 -23.80 -12.51 -11.09
C VAL A 18 -23.96 -11.21 -10.29
N ILE A 19 -24.99 -11.11 -9.45
CA ILE A 19 -25.20 -9.92 -8.60
C ILE A 19 -24.05 -9.73 -7.61
N ILE A 20 -23.58 -10.80 -6.95
CA ILE A 20 -22.45 -10.72 -6.02
C ILE A 20 -21.19 -10.28 -6.74
N VAL A 21 -20.87 -10.89 -7.89
CA VAL A 21 -19.67 -10.55 -8.67
C VAL A 21 -19.74 -9.11 -9.20
N ALA A 22 -20.90 -8.69 -9.71
CA ALA A 22 -21.11 -7.32 -10.16
C ALA A 22 -21.01 -6.33 -8.99
N GLY A 23 -21.57 -6.68 -7.82
CA GLY A 23 -21.46 -5.91 -6.59
C GLY A 23 -20.01 -5.77 -6.11
N MET A 24 -19.24 -6.87 -6.11
CA MET A 24 -17.81 -6.84 -5.79
C MET A 24 -17.00 -5.99 -6.79
N LYS A 25 -17.31 -6.09 -8.08
CA LYS A 25 -16.68 -5.26 -9.11
C LYS A 25 -16.99 -3.78 -8.92
N ALA A 26 -18.24 -3.43 -8.62
CA ALA A 26 -18.64 -2.06 -8.29
C ALA A 26 -17.97 -1.57 -6.99
N ALA A 27 -17.79 -2.45 -6.01
CA ALA A 27 -17.16 -2.16 -4.72
C ALA A 27 -15.62 -2.29 -4.74
N THR A 28 -14.98 -2.47 -5.90
CA THR A 28 -13.52 -2.70 -5.97
C THR A 28 -12.72 -1.58 -5.31
N MET A 29 -13.19 -0.32 -5.37
CA MET A 29 -12.58 0.83 -4.70
C MET A 29 -12.53 0.69 -3.17
N LEU A 30 -13.41 -0.12 -2.56
CA LEU A 30 -13.42 -0.39 -1.12
C LEU A 30 -12.84 -1.77 -0.79
N VAL A 31 -13.20 -2.80 -1.57
CA VAL A 31 -12.78 -4.18 -1.34
C VAL A 31 -11.25 -4.32 -1.44
N VAL A 32 -10.61 -3.65 -2.41
CA VAL A 32 -9.15 -3.74 -2.57
C VAL A 32 -8.41 -3.12 -1.37
N PRO A 33 -8.69 -1.87 -0.95
CA PRO A 33 -8.10 -1.32 0.27
C PRO A 33 -8.42 -2.11 1.53
N LEU A 34 -9.64 -2.65 1.65
CA LEU A 34 -10.04 -3.46 2.79
C LEU A 34 -9.21 -4.74 2.92
N LEU A 35 -9.03 -5.47 1.81
CA LEU A 35 -8.22 -6.69 1.80
C LEU A 35 -6.74 -6.38 2.11
N LEU A 36 -6.21 -5.30 1.54
CA LEU A 36 -4.84 -4.85 1.81
C LEU A 36 -4.66 -4.43 3.27
N ALA A 37 -5.61 -3.68 3.81
CA ALA A 37 -5.65 -3.28 5.21
C ALA A 37 -5.76 -4.49 6.15
N ALA A 38 -6.57 -5.50 5.82
CA ALA A 38 -6.65 -6.73 6.58
C ALA A 38 -5.29 -7.45 6.60
N PHE A 39 -4.63 -7.56 5.45
CA PHE A 39 -3.27 -8.13 5.36
C PHE A 39 -2.25 -7.34 6.19
N LEU A 40 -2.25 -6.00 6.09
CA LEU A 40 -1.39 -5.14 6.88
C LEU A 40 -1.70 -5.23 8.39
N SER A 41 -2.95 -5.43 8.78
CA SER A 41 -3.34 -5.57 10.18
C SER A 41 -2.72 -6.82 10.82
N ILE A 42 -2.62 -7.92 10.06
CA ILE A 42 -1.93 -9.14 10.51
C ILE A 42 -0.44 -8.86 10.75
N ILE A 43 0.19 -8.04 9.91
CA ILE A 43 1.59 -7.62 10.07
C ILE A 43 1.76 -6.68 11.28
N CYS A 44 0.79 -5.80 11.54
CA CYS A 44 0.81 -4.84 12.65
C CYS A 44 0.31 -5.41 13.99
N ALA A 45 -0.29 -6.60 14.01
CA ALA A 45 -0.75 -7.27 15.21
C ALA A 45 0.38 -7.58 16.24
N PRO A 46 1.57 -8.11 15.87
CA PRO A 46 2.62 -8.41 16.83
C PRO A 46 3.09 -7.22 17.69
N PRO A 47 3.40 -6.03 17.14
CA PRO A 47 3.78 -4.89 17.99
C PRO A 47 2.65 -4.47 18.92
N LEU A 48 1.39 -4.55 18.48
CA LEU A 48 0.23 -4.26 19.34
C LEU A 48 0.14 -5.23 20.53
N PHE A 49 0.29 -6.53 20.28
CA PHE A 49 0.27 -7.53 21.36
C PHE A 49 1.48 -7.41 22.29
N TRP A 50 2.65 -7.03 21.76
CA TRP A 50 3.82 -6.78 22.58
C TRP A 50 3.61 -5.60 23.54
N MET A 51 2.97 -4.53 23.07
CA MET A 51 2.58 -3.38 23.90
C MET A 51 1.57 -3.79 24.99
N GLN A 52 0.58 -4.60 24.64
CA GLN A 52 -0.39 -5.12 25.62
C GLN A 52 0.28 -6.04 26.66
N LYS A 53 1.23 -6.90 26.25
CA LYS A 53 2.00 -7.74 27.18
C LYS A 53 2.87 -6.92 28.15
N LYS A 54 3.30 -5.73 27.75
CA LYS A 54 4.02 -4.78 28.63
C LYS A 54 3.12 -4.02 29.61
N GLY A 55 1.82 -4.36 29.66
CA GLY A 55 0.87 -3.75 30.59
C GLY A 55 0.20 -2.48 30.06
N ILE A 56 0.39 -2.13 28.78
CA ILE A 56 -0.31 -1.00 28.17
C ILE A 56 -1.78 -1.44 27.95
N PRO A 57 -2.76 -0.70 28.49
CA PRO A 57 -4.17 -1.05 28.29
C PRO A 57 -4.51 -0.99 26.80
N SER A 58 -5.39 -1.90 26.35
CA SER A 58 -5.66 -2.12 24.92
C SER A 58 -5.90 -0.80 24.14
N LEU A 59 -6.69 0.12 24.72
CA LEU A 59 -6.99 1.41 24.11
C LEU A 59 -5.75 2.30 23.89
N LEU A 60 -4.84 2.40 24.87
CA LEU A 60 -3.60 3.16 24.70
C LEU A 60 -2.66 2.48 23.70
N GLY A 61 -2.59 1.16 23.69
CA GLY A 61 -1.78 0.41 22.73
C GLY A 61 -2.20 0.71 21.28
N ILE A 62 -3.52 0.70 21.04
CA ILE A 62 -4.10 1.03 19.74
C ILE A 62 -3.80 2.49 19.36
N LEU A 63 -4.01 3.44 20.28
CA LEU A 63 -3.77 4.86 19.99
C LEU A 63 -2.31 5.13 19.62
N ILE A 64 -1.36 4.53 20.35
CA ILE A 64 0.07 4.71 20.05
C ILE A 64 0.40 4.10 18.69
N LEU A 65 -0.12 2.91 18.38
CA LEU A 65 0.10 2.26 17.09
C LEU A 65 -0.50 3.09 15.94
N MET A 66 -1.72 3.60 16.11
CA MET A 66 -2.38 4.49 15.14
C MET A 66 -1.56 5.75 14.90
N LEU A 67 -1.12 6.42 15.97
CA LEU A 67 -0.29 7.62 15.86
C LEU A 67 1.03 7.32 15.15
N GLY A 68 1.66 6.17 15.44
CA GLY A 68 2.87 5.74 14.75
C GLY A 68 2.65 5.53 13.25
N VAL A 69 1.58 4.83 12.87
CA VAL A 69 1.22 4.60 11.46
C VAL A 69 0.92 5.92 10.74
N ILE A 70 0.16 6.83 11.36
CA ILE A 70 -0.15 8.14 10.79
C ILE A 70 1.13 8.99 10.66
N ALA A 71 2.01 8.97 11.66
CA ALA A 71 3.26 9.72 11.63
C ALA A 71 4.18 9.25 10.49
N VAL A 72 4.35 7.94 10.33
CA VAL A 72 5.12 7.36 9.22
C VAL A 72 4.50 7.73 7.87
N GLN A 73 3.17 7.63 7.75
CA GLN A 73 2.46 8.03 6.52
C GLN A 73 2.67 9.51 6.19
N MET A 74 2.48 10.40 7.16
CA MET A 74 2.70 11.84 6.96
C MET A 74 4.15 12.13 6.55
N PHE A 75 5.12 11.49 7.21
CA PHE A 75 6.53 11.62 6.88
C PHE A 75 6.85 11.19 5.44
N LEU A 76 6.32 10.04 4.99
CA LEU A 76 6.54 9.58 3.61
C LEU A 76 5.84 10.49 2.60
N VAL A 77 4.60 10.90 2.87
CA VAL A 77 3.86 11.80 1.98
C VAL A 77 4.58 13.12 1.81
N THR A 78 5.05 13.73 2.90
CA THR A 78 5.76 15.01 2.82
C THR A 78 7.07 14.86 2.08
N LEU A 79 7.88 13.83 2.39
CA LEU A 79 9.17 13.58 1.75
C LEU A 79 9.04 13.35 0.23
N VAL A 80 8.07 12.53 -0.18
CA VAL A 80 7.85 12.23 -1.59
C VAL A 80 7.25 13.44 -2.31
N SER A 81 6.26 14.11 -1.70
CA SER A 81 5.62 15.29 -2.31
C SER A 81 6.60 16.44 -2.49
N SER A 82 7.48 16.69 -1.53
CA SER A 82 8.53 17.71 -1.67
C SER A 82 9.49 17.35 -2.79
N SER A 83 9.93 16.09 -2.88
CA SER A 83 10.81 15.62 -3.95
C SER A 83 10.18 15.77 -5.33
N ILE A 84 8.88 15.48 -5.46
CA ILE A 84 8.13 15.67 -6.71
C ILE A 84 7.99 17.16 -7.06
N ALA A 85 7.72 18.01 -6.07
CA ALA A 85 7.60 19.46 -6.25
C ALA A 85 8.93 20.07 -6.69
N ASP A 86 10.02 19.72 -6.01
CA ASP A 86 11.38 20.17 -6.35
C ASP A 86 11.78 19.70 -7.75
N PHE A 87 11.49 18.44 -8.11
CA PHE A 87 11.76 17.94 -9.45
C PHE A 87 10.94 18.68 -10.51
N SER A 88 9.63 18.83 -10.29
CA SER A 88 8.71 19.48 -11.23
C SER A 88 9.04 20.96 -11.45
N GLY A 89 9.41 21.68 -10.38
CA GLY A 89 9.83 23.08 -10.46
C GLY A 89 11.15 23.27 -11.22
N ASN A 90 12.05 22.29 -11.14
CA ASN A 90 13.36 22.33 -11.80
C ASN A 90 13.37 21.66 -13.19
N ILE A 91 12.22 21.28 -13.76
CA ILE A 91 12.16 20.68 -15.10
C ILE A 91 12.86 21.53 -16.18
N PRO A 92 12.66 22.86 -16.26
CA PRO A 92 13.34 23.66 -17.28
C PRO A 92 14.87 23.56 -17.17
N PHE A 93 15.40 23.60 -15.93
CA PHE A 93 16.82 23.45 -15.64
C PHE A 93 17.35 22.07 -16.04
N TYR A 94 16.65 21.00 -15.65
CA TYR A 94 17.02 19.63 -16.03
C TYR A 94 16.95 19.42 -17.55
N GLN A 95 16.01 20.07 -18.24
CA GLN A 95 15.85 19.98 -19.68
C GLN A 95 17.03 20.61 -20.41
N GLU A 96 17.46 21.80 -19.99
CA GLU A 96 18.66 22.44 -20.54
C GLU A 96 19.91 21.59 -20.29
N ARG A 97 20.08 21.09 -19.06
CA ARG A 97 21.24 20.26 -18.71
C ARG A 97 21.30 18.97 -19.54
N LEU A 98 20.17 18.27 -19.70
CA LEU A 98 20.10 17.06 -20.53
C LEU A 98 20.32 17.37 -22.01
N LYS A 99 19.83 18.51 -22.52
CA LYS A 99 20.10 18.95 -23.89
C LYS A 99 21.61 19.15 -24.09
N THR A 100 22.28 19.83 -23.18
CA THR A 100 23.75 20.03 -23.24
C THR A 100 24.49 18.70 -23.22
N LEU A 101 24.17 17.79 -22.28
CA LEU A 101 24.79 16.46 -22.21
C LEU A 101 24.55 15.63 -23.47
N THR A 102 23.37 15.74 -24.08
CA THR A 102 23.03 15.05 -25.34
C THR A 102 23.89 15.58 -26.48
N VAL A 103 24.02 16.91 -26.60
CA VAL A 103 24.86 17.55 -27.63
C VAL A 103 26.33 17.20 -27.43
N GLU A 104 26.86 17.26 -26.20
CA GLU A 104 28.23 16.86 -25.88
C GLU A 104 28.51 15.40 -26.24
N SER A 105 27.56 14.50 -25.94
CA SER A 105 27.66 13.08 -26.28
C SER A 105 27.67 12.85 -27.80
N LEU A 106 26.78 13.54 -28.54
CA LEU A 106 26.73 13.46 -30.00
C LEU A 106 28.01 14.01 -30.66
N GLN A 107 28.58 15.09 -30.13
CA GLN A 107 29.85 15.65 -30.59
C GLN A 107 31.04 14.71 -30.29
N PHE A 108 31.02 13.99 -29.17
CA PHE A 108 32.04 12.97 -28.89
C PHE A 108 31.96 11.81 -29.89
N LEU A 109 30.75 11.37 -30.25
CA LEU A 109 30.53 10.33 -31.26
C LEU A 109 30.92 10.78 -32.67
N SER A 110 30.67 12.03 -33.04
CA SER A 110 31.05 12.54 -34.36
C SER A 110 32.57 12.61 -34.56
N ARG A 111 33.34 12.85 -33.49
CA ARG A 111 34.81 12.76 -33.50
C ARG A 111 35.34 11.35 -33.79
N TYR A 112 34.54 10.32 -33.55
CA TYR A 112 34.87 8.92 -33.85
C TYR A 112 34.43 8.47 -35.26
N GLY A 113 33.99 9.40 -36.11
CA GLY A 113 33.69 9.14 -37.54
C GLY A 113 32.23 8.82 -37.83
N VAL A 114 31.32 9.03 -36.89
CA VAL A 114 29.87 8.88 -37.14
C VAL A 114 29.30 10.23 -37.58
N GLU A 115 28.96 10.37 -38.87
CA GLU A 115 28.22 11.54 -39.35
C GLU A 115 26.78 11.50 -38.84
N LEU A 116 26.55 12.18 -37.71
CA LEU A 116 25.23 12.34 -37.11
C LEU A 116 24.76 13.78 -37.32
N GLU A 117 23.58 13.91 -37.93
CA GLU A 117 22.87 15.18 -38.00
C GLU A 117 22.30 15.49 -36.60
N ILE A 118 23.04 16.30 -35.83
CA ILE A 118 22.77 16.59 -34.41
C ILE A 118 21.33 17.09 -34.21
N GLU A 119 20.82 17.91 -35.13
CA GLU A 119 19.50 18.50 -35.06
C GLU A 119 18.39 17.43 -35.16
N LYS A 120 18.53 16.51 -36.13
CA LYS A 120 17.61 15.39 -36.33
C LYS A 120 17.66 14.37 -35.19
N MET A 121 18.85 14.11 -34.65
CA MET A 121 19.02 13.24 -33.48
C MET A 121 18.43 13.85 -32.20
N THR A 122 18.55 15.17 -32.02
CA THR A 122 17.98 15.89 -30.87
C THR A 122 16.45 15.99 -30.96
N GLU A 123 15.90 16.04 -32.18
CA GLU A 123 14.45 16.02 -32.40
C GLU A 123 13.85 14.63 -32.11
N MET A 124 14.55 13.56 -32.49
CA MET A 124 14.20 12.17 -32.14
C MET A 124 14.33 11.91 -30.63
N PHE A 125 15.43 12.35 -30.01
CA PHE A 125 15.69 12.26 -28.57
C PHE A 125 15.41 13.57 -27.85
N ASN A 126 14.14 14.02 -27.89
CA ASN A 126 13.75 15.27 -27.25
C ASN A 126 13.80 15.15 -25.70
N PRO A 127 14.72 15.84 -25.01
CA PRO A 127 14.88 15.72 -23.56
C PRO A 127 13.64 16.16 -22.79
N GLY A 128 12.88 17.11 -23.33
CA GLY A 128 11.63 17.58 -22.74
C GLY A 128 10.53 16.52 -22.74
N ARG A 129 10.46 15.63 -23.75
CA ARG A 129 9.50 14.52 -23.75
C ARG A 129 9.87 13.46 -22.70
N ILE A 130 11.17 13.16 -22.58
CA ILE A 130 11.68 12.21 -21.58
C ILE A 130 11.40 12.72 -20.17
N LEU A 131 11.74 13.98 -19.88
CA LEU A 131 11.48 14.58 -18.58
C LEU A 131 9.99 14.66 -18.25
N LYS A 132 9.13 14.97 -19.23
CA LYS A 132 7.66 14.91 -19.03
C LYS A 132 7.17 13.51 -18.70
N LEU A 133 7.70 12.47 -19.34
CA LEU A 133 7.36 11.08 -19.01
C LEU A 133 7.78 10.76 -17.57
N VAL A 134 9.02 11.09 -17.19
CA VAL A 134 9.52 10.90 -15.82
C VAL A 134 8.66 11.66 -14.82
N ALA A 135 8.33 12.92 -15.10
CA ALA A 135 7.46 13.74 -14.26
C ALA A 135 6.07 13.11 -14.09
N ASN A 136 5.48 12.59 -15.16
CA ASN A 136 4.17 11.93 -15.10
C ASN A 136 4.22 10.64 -14.27
N LEU A 137 5.30 9.85 -14.40
CA LEU A 137 5.50 8.65 -13.59
C LEU A 137 5.64 9.01 -12.10
N LEU A 138 6.46 10.01 -11.78
CA LEU A 138 6.65 10.51 -10.41
C LEU A 138 5.34 11.04 -9.81
N ASN A 139 4.57 11.82 -10.58
CA ASN A 139 3.25 12.30 -10.16
C ASN A 139 2.26 11.14 -9.95
N GLY A 140 2.27 10.14 -10.83
CA GLY A 140 1.45 8.92 -10.67
C GLY A 140 1.79 8.17 -9.39
N MET A 141 3.08 8.02 -9.06
CA MET A 141 3.53 7.42 -7.80
C MET A 141 3.11 8.24 -6.57
N GLY A 142 3.18 9.57 -6.65
CA GLY A 142 2.63 10.47 -5.62
C GLY A 142 1.13 10.25 -5.40
N GLY A 143 0.36 10.12 -6.49
CA GLY A 143 -1.08 9.81 -6.42
C GLY A 143 -1.37 8.45 -5.78
N VAL A 144 -0.54 7.42 -6.01
CA VAL A 144 -0.66 6.13 -5.30
C VAL A 144 -0.42 6.30 -3.80
N LEU A 145 0.54 7.13 -3.40
CA LEU A 145 0.81 7.43 -2.00
C LEU A 145 -0.38 8.11 -1.31
N THR A 146 -1.07 9.00 -2.03
CA THR A 146 -2.34 9.59 -1.58
C THR A 146 -3.45 8.55 -1.51
N ASN A 147 -3.61 7.65 -2.50
CA ASN A 147 -4.61 6.58 -2.44
C ASN A 147 -4.36 5.58 -1.29
N THR A 148 -3.09 5.41 -0.90
CA THR A 148 -2.71 4.60 0.26
C THR A 148 -3.28 5.17 1.56
N PHE A 149 -3.62 6.46 1.62
CA PHE A 149 -4.34 7.05 2.75
C PHE A 149 -5.61 6.25 3.10
N PHE A 150 -6.43 5.90 2.11
CA PHE A 150 -7.67 5.17 2.35
C PHE A 150 -7.41 3.75 2.89
N VAL A 151 -6.34 3.11 2.42
CA VAL A 151 -5.85 1.83 2.95
C VAL A 151 -5.47 1.98 4.42
N PHE A 152 -4.72 3.04 4.77
CA PHE A 152 -4.31 3.30 6.15
C PHE A 152 -5.48 3.62 7.08
N VAL A 153 -6.46 4.42 6.64
CA VAL A 153 -7.69 4.67 7.42
C VAL A 153 -8.43 3.35 7.68
N THR A 154 -8.54 2.50 6.66
CA THR A 154 -9.20 1.20 6.80
C THR A 154 -8.41 0.27 7.74
N LEU A 155 -7.08 0.28 7.66
CA LEU A 155 -6.18 -0.46 8.55
C LEU A 155 -6.37 -0.03 10.00
N ILE A 156 -6.43 1.29 10.24
CA ILE A 156 -6.69 1.88 11.56
C ILE A 156 -8.01 1.36 12.12
N PHE A 157 -9.07 1.34 11.31
CA PHE A 157 -10.38 0.83 11.72
C PHE A 157 -10.34 -0.67 12.04
N ILE A 158 -9.72 -1.48 11.17
CA ILE A 158 -9.58 -2.93 11.39
C ILE A 158 -8.79 -3.22 12.67
N LEU A 159 -7.67 -2.52 12.90
CA LEU A 159 -6.87 -2.70 14.11
C LEU A 159 -7.61 -2.26 15.37
N SER A 160 -8.36 -1.14 15.30
CA SER A 160 -9.21 -0.67 16.38
C SER A 160 -10.24 -1.71 16.77
N GLU A 161 -10.91 -2.29 15.78
CA GLU A 161 -11.95 -3.28 16.02
C GLU A 161 -11.33 -4.59 16.50
N ALA A 162 -10.27 -5.09 15.86
CA ALA A 162 -9.59 -6.34 16.24
C ALA A 162 -9.10 -6.34 17.69
N ALA A 163 -8.65 -5.20 18.22
CA ALA A 163 -8.15 -5.09 19.59
C ALA A 163 -9.24 -4.86 20.65
N GLY A 164 -10.42 -4.36 20.25
CA GLY A 164 -11.62 -4.25 21.09
C GLY A 164 -12.58 -5.45 20.96
N PHE A 165 -12.42 -6.27 19.92
CA PHE A 165 -13.29 -7.40 19.62
C PHE A 165 -13.32 -8.46 20.74
N PRO A 166 -12.20 -8.86 21.36
CA PRO A 166 -12.23 -9.89 22.41
C PRO A 166 -12.98 -9.45 23.67
N SER A 167 -12.93 -8.17 24.03
CA SER A 167 -13.66 -7.65 25.20
C SER A 167 -15.15 -7.48 24.91
N LYS A 168 -15.53 -7.01 23.71
CA LYS A 168 -16.94 -6.99 23.27
C LYS A 168 -17.52 -8.40 23.19
N LEU A 169 -16.75 -9.34 22.64
CA LEU A 169 -17.17 -10.73 22.47
C LEU A 169 -17.35 -11.44 23.83
N ARG A 170 -16.43 -11.24 24.78
CA ARG A 170 -16.58 -11.75 26.16
C ARG A 170 -17.78 -11.15 26.91
N ALA A 171 -18.08 -9.87 26.68
CA ALA A 171 -19.24 -9.22 27.27
C ALA A 171 -20.58 -9.75 26.71
N ILE A 172 -20.60 -10.18 25.43
CA ILE A 172 -21.79 -10.74 24.78
C ILE A 172 -21.96 -12.23 25.10
N LEU A 173 -20.88 -13.00 25.10
CA LEU A 173 -20.94 -14.46 25.25
C LEU A 173 -21.12 -14.93 26.70
N ASN A 174 -20.83 -14.08 27.69
CA ASN A 174 -20.98 -14.38 29.13
C ASN A 174 -20.39 -15.75 29.57
N ASP A 175 -19.45 -16.31 28.78
CA ASP A 175 -18.89 -17.63 28.99
C ASP A 175 -17.36 -17.60 28.81
N LYS A 176 -16.67 -18.27 29.72
CA LYS A 176 -15.26 -18.05 30.05
C LYS A 176 -14.28 -18.88 29.21
N ASN A 177 -14.75 -19.87 28.45
CA ASN A 177 -13.91 -20.75 27.65
C ASN A 177 -14.71 -21.10 26.41
N THR A 178 -14.30 -20.89 25.15
CA THR A 178 -13.51 -21.92 24.44
C THR A 178 -12.86 -21.44 23.11
N ASP A 179 -13.12 -20.25 22.56
CA ASP A 179 -12.70 -19.97 21.15
C ASP A 179 -11.47 -19.04 20.94
N LEU A 180 -10.75 -18.66 22.00
CA LEU A 180 -9.61 -17.73 21.89
C LEU A 180 -8.26 -18.41 21.62
N GLU A 181 -8.13 -19.72 21.82
CA GLU A 181 -6.86 -20.44 21.64
C GLU A 181 -6.52 -20.71 20.16
N THR A 182 -7.51 -21.00 19.30
CA THR A 182 -7.26 -21.25 17.87
C THR A 182 -6.83 -19.98 17.11
N TYR A 183 -7.33 -18.80 17.52
CA TYR A 183 -6.85 -17.51 17.00
C TYR A 183 -5.40 -17.21 17.41
N ALA A 184 -4.96 -17.69 18.58
CA ALA A 184 -3.61 -17.47 19.08
C ALA A 184 -2.55 -18.28 18.32
N GLU A 185 -2.87 -19.50 17.86
CA GLU A 185 -1.92 -20.36 17.13
C GLU A 185 -1.59 -19.85 15.73
N ILE A 186 -2.61 -19.45 14.95
CA ILE A 186 -2.40 -18.91 13.59
C ILE A 186 -1.61 -17.60 13.67
N THR A 187 -1.96 -16.75 14.63
CA THR A 187 -1.29 -15.46 14.87
C THR A 187 0.15 -15.67 15.34
N SER A 188 0.42 -16.67 16.17
CA SER A 188 1.76 -17.03 16.66
C SER A 188 2.71 -17.47 15.54
N GLY A 189 2.24 -18.31 14.62
CA GLY A 189 3.05 -18.77 13.47
C GLY A 189 3.48 -17.64 12.54
N VAL A 190 2.53 -16.75 12.20
CA VAL A 190 2.81 -15.57 11.35
C VAL A 190 3.74 -14.60 12.07
N ASN A 191 3.55 -14.37 13.37
CA ASN A 191 4.39 -13.49 14.17
C ASN A 191 5.85 -13.97 14.24
N ARG A 192 6.08 -15.27 14.40
CA ARG A 192 7.45 -15.84 14.44
C ARG A 192 8.14 -15.74 13.09
N TYR A 193 7.44 -16.02 12.00
CA TYR A 193 7.99 -15.88 10.65
C TYR A 193 8.35 -14.42 10.32
N LEU A 194 7.45 -13.47 10.62
CA LEU A 194 7.67 -12.04 10.38
C LEU A 194 8.81 -11.49 11.26
N GLY A 195 8.89 -11.90 12.52
CA GLY A 195 9.98 -11.50 13.42
C GLY A 195 11.34 -11.97 12.91
N ILE A 196 11.46 -13.23 12.50
CA ILE A 196 12.69 -13.77 11.90
C ILE A 196 13.04 -13.01 10.62
N LYS A 197 12.07 -12.81 9.72
CA LYS A 197 12.27 -12.13 8.42
C LYS A 197 12.73 -10.69 8.59
N SER A 198 12.11 -9.94 9.50
CA SER A 198 12.50 -8.57 9.83
C SER A 198 13.91 -8.50 10.40
N LEU A 199 14.27 -9.42 11.31
CA LEU A 199 15.62 -9.46 11.88
C LEU A 199 16.66 -9.77 10.81
N THR A 200 16.39 -10.75 9.93
CA THR A 200 17.28 -11.09 8.82
C THR A 200 17.38 -9.94 7.81
N SER A 201 16.29 -9.29 7.41
CA SER A 201 16.34 -8.14 6.50
C SER A 201 17.08 -6.95 7.10
N PHE A 202 16.93 -6.71 8.41
CA PHE A 202 17.67 -5.66 9.09
C PHE A 202 19.17 -5.97 9.16
N ALA A 203 19.53 -7.22 9.47
CA ALA A 203 20.93 -7.66 9.45
C ALA A 203 21.54 -7.56 8.04
N THR A 204 20.81 -7.96 7.00
CA THR A 204 21.24 -7.81 5.60
C THR A 204 21.29 -6.35 5.14
N GLY A 205 20.52 -5.44 5.75
CA GLY A 205 20.58 -4.00 5.42
C GLY A 205 21.75 -3.26 6.06
N ILE A 206 22.39 -3.84 7.09
CA ILE A 206 23.56 -3.26 7.79
C ILE A 206 24.89 -3.73 7.19
N VAL A 207 24.90 -4.89 6.52
CA VAL A 207 26.09 -5.48 5.86
C VAL A 207 26.05 -5.17 4.38
#